data_AF-A0A7W6F2P1-F1
#
_entry.id   AF-A0A7W6F2P1-F1
#
_cell.length_a   1.000
_cell.length_b   1.000
_cell.length_c   1.000
_cell.angle_alpha   90.00
_cell.angle_beta   90.00
_cell.angle_gamma   90.00
#
_symmetry.space_group_name_H-M   'P 1'
#
loop_
_entity.id
_entity.type
_entity.pdbx_description
1 polymer ?
#
loop_
_entity_poly.entity_id
_entity_poly.type
_entity_poly.pdbx_seq_one_letter_code
_entity_poly.pdbx_strand_id
1 'polypeptide(L)' 'MRGMTAGSVEVTSDGTVRGMVGGDVIVASGVDATIRGMIAGDVIVEPGARVRITGMVSGRVVNHGGMVEVEGMVAG' A
#
# COMPACT_ATOMS: atom_id res chain seq x y z
N MET A 1 9.81 -0.09 6.16
CA MET A 1 10.20 -1.47 6.57
C MET A 1 11.09 -2.10 5.51
N ARG A 2 11.97 -3.04 5.87
CA ARG A 2 12.70 -3.93 4.95
C ARG A 2 12.56 -5.34 5.53
N GLY A 3 12.06 -6.29 4.76
CA GLY A 3 11.78 -7.65 5.23
C GLY A 3 10.55 -8.27 4.56
N MET A 4 10.20 -9.48 4.97
CA MET A 4 8.97 -10.16 4.59
C MET A 4 8.02 -10.12 5.78
N THR A 5 6.83 -9.55 5.58
CA THR A 5 5.74 -9.60 6.56
C THR A 5 4.71 -10.59 6.05
N ALA A 6 4.42 -11.65 6.82
CA ALA A 6 3.49 -12.69 6.37
C ALA A 6 2.01 -12.26 6.38
N GLY A 7 1.65 -11.30 7.23
CA GLY A 7 0.28 -10.80 7.38
C GLY A 7 0.07 -9.40 6.79
N SER A 8 -1.08 -8.82 7.10
CA SER A 8 -1.43 -7.45 6.72
C SER A 8 -0.63 -6.41 7.52
N VAL A 9 -0.46 -5.23 6.95
CA VAL A 9 0.27 -4.11 7.55
C VAL A 9 -0.59 -2.86 7.53
N GLU A 10 -0.67 -2.17 8.66
CA GLU A 10 -1.24 -0.84 8.74
C GLU A 10 -0.11 0.21 8.72
N VAL A 11 -0.24 1.20 7.86
CA VAL A 11 0.69 2.32 7.70
C VAL A 11 0.04 3.54 8.35
N THR A 12 0.44 3.83 9.57
CA THR A 12 -0.14 4.91 10.41
C THR A 12 0.72 6.18 10.43
N SER A 13 1.83 6.21 9.69
CA SER A 13 2.70 7.37 9.59
C SER A 13 3.37 7.42 8.22
N ASP A 14 3.75 8.64 7.81
CA ASP A 14 4.33 8.89 6.50
C ASP A 14 5.59 8.06 6.27
N GLY A 15 5.75 7.56 5.05
CA GLY A 15 6.99 6.87 4.69
C GLY A 15 6.89 5.91 3.52
N THR A 16 7.72 4.87 3.56
CA THR A 16 7.84 3.91 2.46
C THR A 16 7.72 2.47 2.94
N VAL A 17 6.77 1.76 2.35
CA VAL A 17 6.67 0.31 2.44
C VAL A 17 7.62 -0.32 1.42
N ARG A 18 8.60 -1.08 1.91
CA ARG A 18 9.54 -1.86 1.09
C ARG A 18 9.53 -3.29 1.57
N GLY A 19 9.90 -4.22 0.69
CA GLY A 19 9.88 -5.64 0.97
C GLY A 19 8.59 -6.31 0.48
N MET A 20 8.25 -7.45 1.08
CA MET A 20 7.07 -8.23 0.69
C MET A 20 6.05 -8.22 1.83
N VAL A 21 4.79 -7.95 1.51
CA VAL A 21 3.66 -8.07 2.43
C VAL A 21 2.77 -9.19 1.91
N GLY A 22 2.58 -10.22 2.73
CA GLY A 22 1.79 -11.40 2.41
C GLY A 22 0.28 -11.21 2.52
N GLY A 23 -0.15 -10.18 3.26
CA GLY A 23 -1.55 -9.77 3.35
C GLY A 23 -1.80 -8.40 2.72
N ASP A 24 -2.79 -7.71 3.28
CA ASP A 24 -3.22 -6.39 2.82
C ASP A 24 -2.33 -5.27 3.37
N VAL A 25 -2.31 -4.13 2.69
CA VAL A 25 -1.75 -2.90 3.23
C VAL A 25 -2.86 -1.88 3.40
N ILE A 26 -3.09 -1.44 4.63
CA ILE A 26 -4.00 -0.34 4.94
C ILE A 26 -3.18 0.92 5.16
N VAL A 27 -3.43 1.98 4.41
CA VAL A 27 -2.82 3.29 4.61
C VAL A 27 -3.83 4.18 5.32
N ALA A 28 -3.53 4.55 6.57
CA ALA A 28 -4.44 5.30 7.43
C ALA A 28 -4.72 6.72 6.91
N SER A 29 -5.81 7.31 7.39
CA SER A 29 -6.26 8.63 6.95
C SER A 29 -5.19 9.70 7.10
N GLY A 30 -5.01 10.52 6.06
CA GLY A 30 -4.06 11.63 6.05
C GLY A 30 -2.59 11.24 5.92
N VAL A 31 -2.26 9.95 5.82
CA VAL A 31 -0.88 9.46 5.69
C VAL A 31 -0.39 9.57 4.25
N ASP A 32 0.86 10.02 4.07
CA ASP A 32 1.58 9.99 2.80
C ASP A 32 2.53 8.78 2.72
N ALA A 33 2.18 7.79 1.89
CA ALA A 33 2.91 6.54 1.78
C ALA A 33 3.35 6.23 0.34
N THR A 34 4.58 5.76 0.19
CA THR A 34 5.05 5.14 -1.06
C THR A 34 5.16 3.63 -0.90
N ILE A 35 4.49 2.86 -1.76
CA ILE A 35 4.61 1.41 -1.84
C ILE A 35 5.61 1.05 -2.93
N ARG A 36 6.81 0.61 -2.54
CA ARG A 36 7.85 0.08 -3.45
C ARG A 36 8.00 -1.44 -3.37
N GLY A 37 7.20 -2.09 -2.53
CA GLY A 37 7.26 -3.53 -2.27
C GLY A 37 6.36 -4.37 -3.17
N MET A 38 6.33 -5.67 -2.89
CA MET A 38 5.33 -6.59 -3.42
C MET A 38 4.25 -6.82 -2.37
N ILE A 39 3.00 -6.54 -2.72
CA ILE A 39 1.82 -6.75 -1.87
C ILE A 39 1.03 -7.92 -2.45
N ALA A 40 0.88 -8.99 -1.68
CA ALA A 40 0.13 -10.17 -2.13
C ALA A 40 -1.39 -9.98 -2.00
N GLY A 41 -1.84 -9.16 -1.04
CA GLY A 41 -3.25 -8.80 -0.86
C GLY A 41 -3.64 -7.48 -1.51
N ASP A 42 -4.64 -6.84 -0.93
CA ASP A 42 -5.18 -5.56 -1.38
C ASP A 42 -4.40 -4.38 -0.77
N VAL A 43 -4.41 -3.23 -1.46
CA VAL A 43 -4.00 -1.95 -0.88
C VAL A 43 -5.25 -1.13 -0.61
N ILE A 44 -5.52 -0.86 0.66
CA ILE A 44 -6.68 -0.08 1.12
C ILE A 44 -6.19 1.31 1.50
N VAL A 45 -6.78 2.33 0.89
CA VAL A 45 -6.38 3.73 1.04
C VAL A 45 -7.51 4.50 1.71
N GLU A 46 -7.28 4.87 2.96
CA GLU A 46 -8.26 5.59 3.78
C GLU A 46 -8.42 7.07 3.35
N PRO A 47 -9.51 7.74 3.76
CA PRO A 47 -9.78 9.13 3.40
C PRO A 47 -8.61 10.09 3.67
N GLY A 48 -8.28 10.92 2.69
CA GLY A 48 -7.21 11.91 2.80
C GLY A 48 -5.79 11.35 2.77
N ALA A 49 -5.60 10.03 2.73
CA ALA A 49 -4.29 9.42 2.50
C ALA A 49 -3.79 9.73 1.08
N ARG A 50 -2.47 9.75 0.91
CA ARG A 50 -1.79 9.91 -0.39
C ARG A 50 -0.87 8.72 -0.60
N VAL A 51 -1.14 7.94 -1.64
CA VAL A 51 -0.41 6.68 -1.88
C VAL A 51 0.18 6.67 -3.28
N ARG A 52 1.51 6.54 -3.36
CA ARG A 52 2.23 6.29 -4.61
C ARG A 52 2.66 4.83 -4.68
N ILE A 53 2.19 4.10 -5.68
CA ILE A 53 2.51 2.68 -5.87
C ILE A 53 3.49 2.55 -7.03
N THR A 54 4.75 2.25 -6.73
CA THR A 54 5.78 1.95 -7.72
C THR A 54 6.20 0.47 -7.71
N GLY A 55 5.61 -0.32 -6.81
CA GLY A 55 5.82 -1.76 -6.68
C GLY A 55 4.75 -2.59 -7.39
N MET A 56 4.50 -3.78 -6.88
CA MET A 56 3.46 -4.67 -7.41
C MET A 56 2.40 -4.93 -6.34
N VAL A 57 1.13 -4.88 -6.75
CA VAL A 57 -0.02 -5.29 -5.95
C VAL A 57 -0.73 -6.43 -6.69
N SER A 58 -0.73 -7.61 -6.09
CA SER A 58 -1.39 -8.78 -6.68
C SER A 58 -2.91 -8.74 -6.52
N GLY A 59 -3.40 -8.10 -5.45
CA GLY A 59 -4.82 -7.82 -5.27
C GLY A 59 -5.25 -6.50 -5.92
N ARG A 60 -6.27 -5.89 -5.31
CA ARG A 60 -6.90 -4.64 -5.75
C ARG A 60 -6.31 -3.45 -5.02
N VAL A 61 -6.49 -2.27 -5.62
CA VAL A 61 -6.31 -1.00 -4.90
C VAL A 61 -7.69 -0.42 -4.60
N VAL A 62 -8.07 -0.42 -3.33
CA VAL A 62 -9.36 0.07 -2.84
C VAL A 62 -9.17 1.47 -2.26
N ASN A 63 -9.73 2.48 -2.93
CA ASN A 63 -9.61 3.87 -2.52
C ASN A 63 -10.92 4.37 -1.88
N HIS A 64 -10.90 4.66 -0.58
CA HIS A 64 -12.05 5.16 0.20
C HIS A 64 -12.15 6.69 0.28
N GLY A 65 -11.38 7.43 -0.53
CA GLY A 65 -11.39 8.89 -0.55
C GLY A 65 -10.01 9.54 -0.35
N GLY A 66 -8.94 8.76 -0.53
CA GLY A 66 -7.58 9.26 -0.66
C GLY A 66 -7.19 9.56 -2.11
N MET A 67 -5.91 9.83 -2.31
CA MET A 67 -5.28 10.01 -3.61
C MET A 67 -4.36 8.82 -3.89
N VAL A 68 -4.52 8.20 -5.05
CA VAL A 68 -3.70 7.05 -5.47
C VAL A 68 -3.06 7.36 -6.81
N GLU A 69 -1.74 7.20 -6.89
CA GLU A 69 -0.97 7.23 -8.13
C GLU A 69 -0.28 5.88 -8.31
N VAL A 70 -0.53 5.23 -9.45
CA VAL A 70 0.05 3.93 -9.79
C VAL A 70 1.04 4.09 -10.93
N GLU A 71 2.31 3.84 -10.63
CA GLU A 71 3.41 3.76 -11.60
C GLU A 71 3.94 2.32 -11.74
N GLY A 72 3.52 1.44 -10.82
CA GLY A 72 3.84 0.02 -10.83
C GLY A 72 2.75 -0.83 -11.49
N MET A 73 2.62 -2.07 -11.02
CA MET A 73 1.65 -3.04 -11.55
C MET A 73 0.60 -3.39 -10.51
N VAL A 74 -0.67 -3.42 -10.93
CA VAL A 74 -1.81 -3.92 -10.16
C VAL A 74 -2.47 -5.01 -10.99
N ALA A 75 -2.66 -6.20 -10.40
CA ALA A 75 -3.09 -7.40 -11.12
C ALA A 75 -4.52 -7.89 -10.79
N GLY A 76 -5.24 -7.22 -9.88
CA GLY A 76 -6.59 -7.57 -9.43
C GLY A 76 -7.68 -6.57 -9.75
#